data_AF-A0A0M3RKF4-F1
#
_entry.id   AF-A0A0M3RKF4-F1
#
_cell.length_a   1.000
_cell.length_b   1.000
_cell.length_c   1.000
_cell.angle_alpha   90.00
_cell.angle_beta   90.00
_cell.angle_gamma   90.00
#
_symmetry.space_group_name_H-M   'P 1'
#
loop_
_entity.id
_entity.type
_entity.pdbx_description
1 polymer ?
#
loop_
_entity_poly.entity_id
_entity_poly.type
_entity_poly.pdbx_seq_one_letter_code
_entity_poly.pdbx_strand_id
1 'polypeptide(L)'
;MDHLDDILSIGEGHELPEGAEVISVKPSTNFAARYPGGWGYVIAFTATDSAIRDYVTTYIGLRGENVEKYGGVKREDDWLDGLEDIDFTGITDPWTTGFGDAVLLLERPLGRGWLIIRGAPR
;
A
#
# COMPACT_ATOMS: atom_id res chain seq x y z
N MET A 1 9.72 -10.33 11.16
CA MET A 1 8.29 -10.21 11.48
C MET A 1 8.10 -9.44 12.78
N ASP A 2 8.99 -9.59 13.78
CA ASP A 2 9.00 -8.92 15.10
C ASP A 2 8.87 -7.38 15.16
N HIS A 3 8.79 -6.68 14.03
CA HIS A 3 8.62 -5.22 13.97
C HIS A 3 7.40 -4.78 13.16
N LEU A 4 6.59 -5.71 12.67
CA LEU A 4 5.40 -5.38 11.88
C LEU A 4 4.40 -4.59 12.73
N ASP A 5 4.05 -5.09 13.93
CA ASP A 5 3.10 -4.42 14.82
C ASP A 5 3.60 -3.04 15.24
N ASP A 6 4.91 -2.89 15.48
CA ASP A 6 5.53 -1.59 15.76
C ASP A 6 5.34 -0.63 14.56
N ILE A 7 5.52 -1.11 13.33
CA ILE A 7 5.34 -0.30 12.11
C ILE A 7 3.88 0.07 11.89
N LEU A 8 2.97 -0.89 12.03
CA LEU A 8 1.52 -0.67 11.89
C LEU A 8 0.98 0.26 13.00
N SER A 9 1.65 0.33 14.15
CA SER A 9 1.25 1.24 15.23
C SER A 9 1.62 2.71 14.98
N ILE A 10 2.37 3.04 13.91
CA ILE A 10 2.88 4.39 13.68
C ILE A 10 1.77 5.38 13.29
N GLY A 11 0.69 4.91 12.66
CA GLY A 11 -0.41 5.76 12.22
C GLY A 11 -1.77 5.04 12.22
N GLU A 12 -2.83 5.84 12.25
CA GLU A 12 -4.21 5.34 12.25
C GLU A 12 -4.58 4.83 10.86
N GLY A 13 -5.19 3.65 10.78
CA GLY A 13 -5.54 3.00 9.50
C GLY A 13 -4.40 2.22 8.85
N HIS A 14 -3.24 2.12 9.49
CA HIS A 14 -2.15 1.21 9.11
C HIS A 14 -2.45 -0.22 9.55
N GLU A 15 -3.65 -0.71 9.27
CA GLU A 15 -4.00 -2.12 9.46
C GLU A 15 -3.88 -2.84 8.12
N LEU A 16 -3.75 -4.16 8.16
CA LEU A 16 -3.85 -4.99 6.96
C LEU A 16 -5.27 -5.57 6.86
N PRO A 17 -5.70 -5.99 5.66
CA PRO A 17 -6.96 -6.72 5.51
C PRO A 17 -7.07 -7.90 6.46
N GLU A 18 -8.29 -8.23 6.88
CA GLU A 18 -8.52 -9.34 7.80
C GLU A 18 -7.95 -10.66 7.23
N GLY A 19 -7.15 -11.36 8.05
CA GLY A 19 -6.51 -12.61 7.65
C GLY A 19 -5.39 -12.45 6.62
N ALA A 20 -4.88 -11.24 6.39
CA ALA A 20 -3.78 -11.02 5.47
C ALA A 20 -2.50 -11.78 5.90
N GLU A 21 -1.84 -12.41 4.94
CA GLU A 21 -0.52 -13.00 5.13
C GLU A 21 0.54 -12.03 4.64
N VAL A 22 1.44 -11.63 5.53
CA VAL A 22 2.55 -10.74 5.17
C VAL A 22 3.62 -11.52 4.42
N ILE A 23 3.85 -11.12 3.17
CA ILE A 23 4.90 -11.70 2.32
C ILE A 23 6.26 -11.11 2.71
N SER A 24 6.32 -9.79 2.89
CA SER A 24 7.58 -9.10 3.22
C SER A 24 7.35 -7.72 3.79
N VAL A 25 8.30 -7.27 4.63
CA VAL A 25 8.40 -5.89 5.11
C VAL A 25 9.78 -5.37 4.76
N LYS A 26 9.86 -4.22 4.09
CA LYS A 26 11.12 -3.59 3.68
C LYS A 26 11.08 -2.09 3.95
N PRO A 27 12.20 -1.45 4.32
CA PRO A 27 12.27 0.01 4.41
C PRO A 27 12.16 0.64 3.01
N SER A 28 11.49 1.79 2.91
CA SER A 28 11.36 2.58 1.67
C SER A 28 12.58 3.48 1.46
N THR A 29 13.69 2.87 1.06
CA THR A 29 14.99 3.53 0.93
C THR A 29 15.06 4.52 -0.22
N ASN A 30 14.41 4.23 -1.35
CA ASN A 30 14.39 5.12 -2.50
C ASN A 30 13.53 6.35 -2.21
N PHE A 31 12.39 6.17 -1.53
CA PHE A 31 11.61 7.28 -1.00
C PHE A 31 12.47 8.14 -0.05
N ALA A 32 13.06 7.55 0.99
CA ALA A 32 13.88 8.27 1.96
C ALA A 32 15.07 9.04 1.33
N ALA A 33 15.65 8.51 0.25
CA ALA A 33 16.73 9.18 -0.48
C ALA A 33 16.26 10.43 -1.27
N ARG A 34 15.01 10.43 -1.75
CA ARG A 34 14.44 11.57 -2.50
C ARG A 34 13.90 12.67 -1.59
N TYR A 35 13.47 12.32 -0.37
CA TYR A 35 12.84 13.25 0.56
C TYR A 35 13.73 13.46 1.80
N PRO A 36 14.35 14.65 1.99
CA PRO A 36 15.20 14.93 3.14
C PRO A 36 14.49 14.65 4.48
N GLY A 37 15.04 13.74 5.28
CA GLY A 37 14.47 13.31 6.56
C GLY A 37 13.25 12.39 6.44
N GLY A 38 12.88 11.98 5.23
CA GLY A 38 11.82 11.03 4.97
C GLY A 38 12.20 9.62 5.45
N TRP A 39 11.19 8.87 5.86
CA TRP A 39 11.30 7.45 6.18
C TRP A 39 10.04 6.73 5.67
N GLY A 40 10.09 5.41 5.57
CA GLY A 40 8.92 4.65 5.18
C GLY A 40 9.15 3.15 5.19
N TYR A 41 8.07 2.40 5.01
CA TYR A 41 8.07 0.95 4.87
C TYR A 41 7.13 0.50 3.77
N VAL A 42 7.53 -0.53 3.04
CA VAL A 42 6.68 -1.29 2.10
C VAL A 42 6.35 -2.63 2.75
N ILE A 43 5.06 -2.89 2.92
CA ILE A 43 4.52 -4.14 3.46
C ILE A 43 3.76 -4.84 2.34
N ALA A 44 4.35 -5.89 1.79
CA ALA A 44 3.68 -6.74 0.80
C ALA A 44 2.86 -7.82 1.51
N PHE A 45 1.62 -8.02 1.08
CA PHE A 45 0.71 -8.99 1.69
C PHE A 45 -0.14 -9.71 0.64
N THR A 46 -0.67 -10.87 1.02
CA THR A 46 -1.82 -11.51 0.36
C THR A 46 -3.04 -11.44 1.26
N ALA A 47 -4.22 -11.39 0.66
CA ALA A 47 -5.48 -11.43 1.37
C ALA A 47 -6.58 -11.92 0.43
N THR A 48 -7.74 -12.31 0.96
CA THR A 48 -8.89 -12.65 0.12
C THR A 48 -9.45 -11.40 -0.55
N ASP A 49 -10.06 -11.56 -1.73
CA ASP A 49 -10.73 -10.46 -2.44
C ASP A 49 -11.71 -9.72 -1.52
N SER A 50 -12.55 -10.44 -0.77
CA SER A 50 -13.53 -9.85 0.14
C SER A 50 -12.85 -9.03 1.24
N ALA A 51 -11.80 -9.56 1.88
CA ALA A 51 -11.08 -8.83 2.93
C ALA A 51 -10.44 -7.54 2.39
N ILE A 52 -9.91 -7.56 1.17
CA ILE A 52 -9.35 -6.37 0.52
C ILE A 52 -10.44 -5.32 0.28
N ARG A 53 -11.63 -5.73 -0.22
CA ARG A 53 -12.75 -4.80 -0.45
C ARG A 53 -13.29 -4.20 0.85
N ASP A 54 -13.38 -5.01 1.89
CA ASP A 54 -13.84 -4.57 3.21
C ASP A 54 -12.84 -3.59 3.84
N TYR A 55 -11.54 -3.87 3.72
CA TYR A 55 -10.47 -2.97 4.13
C TYR A 55 -10.55 -1.62 3.41
N VAL A 56 -10.66 -1.62 2.08
CA VAL A 56 -10.80 -0.37 1.29
C VAL A 56 -12.04 0.42 1.71
N THR A 57 -13.15 -0.27 1.95
CA THR A 57 -14.40 0.37 2.40
C THR A 57 -14.26 1.01 3.78
N THR A 58 -13.57 0.34 4.69
CA THR A 58 -13.44 0.75 6.09
C THR A 58 -12.44 1.89 6.26
N TYR A 59 -11.24 1.75 5.69
CA TYR A 59 -10.10 2.62 6.01
C TYR A 59 -9.84 3.70 4.97
N ILE A 60 -10.24 3.49 3.72
CA ILE A 60 -9.94 4.43 2.63
C ILE A 60 -11.16 5.30 2.29
N GLY A 61 -12.35 4.94 2.80
CA GLY A 61 -13.58 5.69 2.54
C GLY A 61 -14.06 5.59 1.08
N LEU A 62 -13.48 4.67 0.30
CA LEU A 62 -13.91 4.32 -1.04
C LEU A 62 -14.74 3.05 -0.97
N ARG A 63 -15.86 2.96 -1.70
CA ARG A 63 -16.59 1.68 -1.78
C ARG A 63 -15.68 0.63 -2.41
N GLY A 64 -15.44 -0.51 -1.75
CA GLY A 64 -14.55 -1.58 -2.27
C GLY A 64 -14.94 -2.11 -3.66
N GLU A 65 -16.21 -1.96 -4.05
CA GLU A 65 -16.70 -2.22 -5.41
C GLU A 65 -16.07 -1.31 -6.48
N ASN A 66 -15.59 -0.12 -6.09
CA ASN A 66 -14.98 0.85 -6.99
C ASN A 66 -13.54 0.49 -7.38
N VAL A 67 -12.89 -0.41 -6.66
CA VAL A 67 -11.54 -0.91 -6.98
C VAL A 67 -11.52 -1.58 -8.36
N GLU A 68 -12.62 -2.24 -8.75
CA GLU A 68 -12.76 -2.84 -10.09
C GLU A 68 -13.13 -1.80 -11.15
N LYS A 69 -13.97 -0.82 -10.80
CA LYS A 69 -14.49 0.18 -11.75
C LYS A 69 -13.48 1.24 -12.15
N TYR A 70 -12.59 1.62 -11.24
CA TYR A 70 -11.70 2.77 -11.43
C TYR A 70 -10.24 2.34 -11.31
N GLY A 71 -9.78 1.51 -12.24
CA GLY A 71 -8.35 1.29 -12.43
C GLY A 71 -8.02 1.28 -13.91
N GLY A 72 -7.12 2.18 -14.29
CA GLY A 72 -6.54 2.25 -15.62
C GLY A 72 -5.03 2.15 -15.51
N VAL A 73 -4.37 1.80 -16.62
CA VAL A 73 -2.92 1.75 -16.73
C VAL A 73 -2.35 3.14 -16.42
N LYS A 74 -1.84 3.31 -15.20
CA LYS A 74 -1.06 4.48 -14.81
C LYS A 74 0.33 4.34 -15.41
N ARG A 75 0.83 5.41 -16.06
CA ARG A 75 2.24 5.49 -16.43
C ARG A 75 3.07 5.79 -15.19
N GLU A 76 4.39 5.62 -15.27
CA GLU A 76 5.26 5.91 -14.14
C GLU A 76 5.09 7.33 -13.58
N ASP A 77 4.83 8.28 -14.46
CA ASP A 77 4.59 9.68 -14.10
C ASP A 77 3.21 9.93 -13.43
N ASP A 78 2.28 8.96 -13.48
CA ASP A 78 0.94 9.03 -12.86
C ASP A 78 0.90 8.39 -11.46
N TRP A 79 2.03 7.80 -11.02
CA TRP A 79 2.14 7.15 -9.73
C TRP A 79 2.13 8.15 -8.59
N LEU A 80 1.53 7.75 -7.49
CA LEU A 80 1.63 8.50 -6.24
C LEU A 80 3.07 8.45 -5.74
N ASP A 81 3.54 9.56 -5.17
CA ASP A 81 4.74 9.58 -4.33
C ASP A 81 4.68 8.42 -3.32
N GLY A 82 5.79 7.74 -3.07
CA GLY A 82 5.83 6.56 -2.20
C GLY A 82 6.04 5.22 -2.91
N LEU A 83 5.87 5.18 -4.22
CA LEU A 83 6.00 3.94 -4.99
C LEU A 83 7.42 3.72 -5.52
N GLU A 84 8.40 4.51 -5.07
CA GLU A 84 9.80 4.46 -5.55
C GLU A 84 10.52 3.16 -5.20
N ASP A 85 10.04 2.43 -4.19
CA ASP A 85 10.57 1.14 -3.76
C ASP A 85 9.74 -0.05 -4.31
N ILE A 86 8.74 0.23 -5.16
CA ILE A 86 7.92 -0.81 -5.80
C ILE A 86 8.51 -1.18 -7.16
N ASP A 87 8.81 -2.47 -7.33
CA ASP A 87 9.04 -3.04 -8.66
C ASP A 87 7.69 -3.45 -9.27
N PHE A 88 7.25 -2.71 -10.29
CA PHE A 88 6.03 -3.01 -11.01
C PHE A 88 6.17 -4.19 -11.98
N THR A 89 7.39 -4.72 -12.17
CA THR A 89 7.63 -5.91 -13.00
C THR A 89 6.85 -7.09 -12.44
N GLY A 90 5.86 -7.57 -13.20
CA GLY A 90 5.03 -8.70 -12.80
C GLY A 90 3.86 -8.35 -11.88
N ILE A 91 3.53 -7.06 -11.71
CA ILE A 91 2.25 -6.61 -11.15
C ILE A 91 1.26 -6.44 -12.30
N THR A 92 0.16 -7.18 -12.26
CA THR A 92 -0.89 -7.13 -13.27
C THR A 92 -2.00 -6.16 -12.86
N ASP A 93 -2.37 -5.26 -13.78
CA ASP A 93 -3.51 -4.35 -13.63
C ASP A 93 -3.56 -3.62 -12.26
N PRO A 94 -2.48 -2.89 -11.89
CA PRO A 94 -2.35 -2.24 -10.59
C PRO A 94 -3.41 -1.18 -10.33
N TRP A 95 -3.89 -1.13 -9.10
CA TRP A 95 -4.78 -0.10 -8.57
C TRP A 95 -4.14 0.57 -7.36
N THR A 96 -4.09 1.90 -7.33
CA THR A 96 -3.43 2.65 -6.26
C THR A 96 -4.31 3.74 -5.69
N THR A 97 -4.22 3.97 -4.38
CA THR A 97 -4.82 5.11 -3.70
C THR A 97 -3.97 5.57 -2.52
N GLY A 98 -3.96 6.86 -2.23
CA GLY A 98 -3.32 7.43 -1.04
C GLY A 98 -4.35 7.66 0.07
N PHE A 99 -3.94 7.50 1.33
CA PHE A 99 -4.77 7.81 2.50
C PHE A 99 -3.85 8.14 3.69
N GLY A 100 -4.12 9.27 4.36
CA GLY A 100 -3.24 9.76 5.42
C GLY A 100 -1.78 9.87 4.96
N ASP A 101 -0.90 9.21 5.69
CA ASP A 101 0.53 9.09 5.45
C ASP A 101 0.91 7.77 4.72
N ALA A 102 -0.08 7.05 4.18
CA ALA A 102 0.09 5.79 3.49
C ALA A 102 -0.40 5.80 2.02
N VAL A 103 0.09 4.83 1.25
CA VAL A 103 -0.39 4.50 -0.09
C VAL A 103 -0.71 3.01 -0.12
N LEU A 104 -1.90 2.67 -0.61
CA LEU A 104 -2.28 1.29 -0.91
C LEU A 104 -2.11 1.05 -2.41
N LEU A 105 -1.36 0.01 -2.75
CA LEU A 105 -1.28 -0.57 -4.08
C LEU A 105 -1.90 -1.98 -4.04
N LEU A 106 -2.81 -2.28 -4.96
CA LEU A 106 -3.45 -3.58 -5.10
C LEU A 106 -3.21 -4.10 -6.50
N GLU A 107 -2.97 -5.40 -6.62
CA GLU A 107 -2.95 -6.09 -7.90
C GLU A 107 -4.34 -6.63 -8.24
N ARG A 108 -4.73 -6.61 -9.52
CA ARG A 108 -5.99 -7.19 -9.99
C ARG A 108 -5.73 -8.41 -10.89
N PRO A 109 -6.50 -9.51 -10.74
CA PRO A 109 -7.58 -9.73 -9.77
C PRO A 109 -7.08 -9.71 -8.32
N LEU A 110 -7.95 -9.28 -7.40
CA LEU A 110 -7.59 -9.02 -6.01
C LEU A 110 -7.06 -10.29 -5.32
N GLY A 111 -5.95 -10.14 -4.62
CA GLY A 111 -5.30 -11.24 -3.90
C GLY A 111 -3.93 -10.87 -3.34
N ARG A 112 -3.26 -9.89 -3.94
CA ARG A 112 -1.96 -9.35 -3.52
C ARG A 112 -2.02 -7.83 -3.43
N GLY A 113 -1.36 -7.28 -2.41
CA GLY A 113 -1.30 -5.85 -2.19
C GLY A 113 -0.02 -5.42 -1.49
N TRP A 114 0.20 -4.11 -1.50
CA TRP A 114 1.29 -3.44 -0.83
C TRP A 114 0.73 -2.24 -0.06
N LEU A 115 0.96 -2.23 1.24
CA LEU A 115 0.74 -1.05 2.09
C LEU A 115 2.08 -0.33 2.23
N ILE A 116 2.13 0.91 1.77
CA ILE A 116 3.31 1.76 1.84
C ILE A 116 3.06 2.84 2.87
N ILE A 117 3.77 2.82 3.99
CA ILE A 117 3.72 3.84 5.04
C ILE A 117 4.88 4.81 4.83
N ARG A 118 4.62 6.11 4.94
CA ARG A 118 5.60 7.17 4.68
C ARG A 118 5.51 8.24 5.74
N GLY A 119 6.65 8.66 6.27
CA GLY A 119 6.71 9.81 7.16
C GLY A 119 7.69 10.85 6.66
N ALA A 120 7.32 12.11 6.84
CA ALA A 120 8.23 13.26 6.76
C ALA A 120 8.87 13.50 8.13
N PRO A 121 10.02 14.19 8.22
CA PRO A 121 10.51 14.67 9.51
C PRO A 121 9.45 15.61 10.10
N ARG A 122 9.06 15.38 11.36
CA ARG A 122 8.15 16.26 12.10
C ARG A 122 8.82 17.58 12.43
#